data_AF-A0A4R7VR60-F1
#
_entry.id   AF-A0A4R7VR60-F1
#
_cell.length_a   1.000
_cell.length_b   1.000
_cell.length_c   1.000
_cell.angle_alpha   90.00
_cell.angle_beta   90.00
_cell.angle_gamma   90.00
#
_symmetry.space_group_name_H-M   'P 1'
#
loop_
_entity.id
_entity.type
_entity.pdbx_description
1 polymer ?
#
loop_
_entity_poly.entity_id
_entity_poly.type
_entity_poly.pdbx_seq_one_letter_code
_entity_poly.pdbx_strand_id
1 'polypeptide(L)'
;MVFLTVLEIVVLIAGLAFFLFWLGSLLTRIAENLEAAEESVRQIRGHAGDIVPGVEHINRTGKVVASALPLLYGFAERIVAGASTTPTRGPARPASGTRRSRLHETVGYRSR
;
A
#
# COMPACT_ATOMS: atom_id res chain seq x y z
N MET A 1 14.22 -77.96 -8.88
CA MET A 1 14.55 -76.86 -9.82
C MET A 1 13.31 -76.08 -10.24
N VAL A 2 12.28 -76.71 -10.83
CA VAL A 2 11.05 -76.01 -11.31
C VAL A 2 10.33 -75.17 -10.25
N PHE A 3 10.19 -75.67 -9.01
CA PHE A 3 9.52 -74.93 -7.94
C PHE A 3 10.23 -73.60 -7.59
N LEU A 4 11.55 -73.64 -7.45
CA LEU A 4 12.34 -72.45 -7.12
C LEU A 4 12.31 -71.41 -8.23
N THR A 5 12.37 -71.85 -9.50
CA THR A 5 12.27 -70.93 -10.65
C THR A 5 10.89 -70.29 -10.76
N VAL A 6 9.82 -71.03 -10.50
CA VAL A 6 8.46 -70.48 -10.49
C VAL A 6 8.31 -69.45 -9.36
N LEU A 7 8.83 -69.77 -8.16
CA LEU A 7 8.82 -68.84 -7.03
C LEU A 7 9.57 -67.54 -7.35
N GLU A 8 10.76 -67.64 -7.96
CA GLU A 8 11.56 -66.48 -8.36
C GLU A 8 10.82 -65.58 -9.36
N ILE A 9 10.19 -66.18 -10.38
CA ILE A 9 9.38 -65.43 -11.35
C ILE A 9 8.22 -64.70 -10.65
N VAL A 10 7.52 -65.36 -9.72
CA VAL A 10 6.43 -64.74 -8.96
C VAL A 10 6.94 -63.56 -8.14
N VAL A 11 8.10 -63.70 -7.48
CA VAL A 11 8.73 -62.63 -6.70
C VAL A 11 9.12 -61.45 -7.60
N LEU A 12 9.71 -61.72 -8.77
CA LEU A 12 10.08 -60.67 -9.73
C LEU A 12 8.85 -59.90 -10.26
N ILE A 13 7.79 -60.62 -10.61
CA ILE A 13 6.53 -60.00 -11.06
C ILE A 13 5.92 -59.16 -9.92
N ALA A 14 5.88 -59.68 -8.69
CA ALA A 14 5.35 -58.95 -7.55
C ALA A 14 6.16 -57.68 -7.25
N GLY A 15 7.49 -57.77 -7.28
CA GLY A 15 8.38 -56.62 -7.11
C GLY A 15 8.20 -55.57 -8.20
N LEU A 16 8.10 -56.00 -9.46
CA LEU A 16 7.84 -55.10 -10.59
C LEU A 16 6.48 -54.42 -10.47
N ALA A 17 5.43 -55.16 -10.12
CA ALA A 17 4.10 -54.62 -9.92
C ALA A 17 4.07 -53.57 -8.81
N PHE A 18 4.72 -53.86 -7.67
CA PHE A 18 4.86 -52.92 -6.56
C PHE A 18 5.63 -51.66 -6.97
N PHE A 19 6.74 -51.82 -7.68
CA PHE A 19 7.55 -50.70 -8.16
C PHE A 19 6.77 -49.79 -9.12
N LEU A 20 6.03 -50.36 -10.08
CA LEU A 20 5.21 -49.59 -11.02
C LEU A 20 4.04 -48.90 -10.31
N PHE A 21 3.42 -49.57 -9.34
CA PHE A 21 2.38 -48.95 -8.51
C PHE A 21 2.93 -47.73 -7.74
N TRP A 22 4.12 -47.90 -7.13
CA TRP A 22 4.78 -46.82 -6.41
C TRP A 22 5.14 -45.64 -7.33
N LEU A 23 5.77 -45.91 -8.47
CA LEU A 23 6.08 -44.89 -9.48
C LEU A 23 4.82 -44.17 -9.96
N GLY A 24 3.75 -44.91 -10.25
CA GLY A 24 2.46 -44.33 -10.63
C GLY A 24 1.95 -43.37 -9.57
N SER A 25 2.00 -43.76 -8.29
CA SER A 25 1.58 -42.88 -7.19
C SER A 25 2.41 -41.60 -7.08
N LEU A 26 3.72 -41.67 -7.36
CA LEU A 26 4.59 -40.49 -7.38
C LEU A 26 4.28 -39.58 -8.56
N LEU A 27 4.07 -40.16 -9.75
CA LEU A 27 3.71 -39.41 -10.95
C LEU A 27 2.37 -38.70 -10.78
N THR A 28 1.37 -39.35 -10.19
CA THR A 28 0.07 -38.72 -9.88
C THR A 28 0.26 -37.52 -8.96
N ARG A 29 1.03 -37.64 -7.88
CA ARG A 29 1.31 -36.52 -6.97
C ARG A 29 2.03 -35.36 -7.66
N ILE A 30 2.97 -35.66 -8.56
CA ILE A 30 3.67 -34.63 -9.33
C ILE A 30 2.69 -33.93 -10.28
N ALA A 31 1.83 -34.69 -10.97
CA ALA A 31 0.82 -34.12 -11.86
C ALA A 31 -0.14 -33.18 -11.11
N GLU A 32 -0.64 -33.60 -9.95
CA GLU A 32 -1.50 -32.77 -9.09
C GLU A 32 -0.80 -31.46 -8.68
N ASN A 33 0.48 -31.52 -8.30
CA ASN A 33 1.25 -30.32 -7.95
C ASN A 33 1.47 -29.39 -9.15
N LEU A 34 1.73 -29.96 -10.34
CA LEU A 34 1.92 -29.16 -11.57
C LEU A 34 0.62 -28.49 -11.99
N GLU A 35 -0.52 -29.18 -11.88
CA GLU A 35 -1.84 -28.61 -12.14
C GLU A 35 -2.15 -27.45 -11.17
N ALA A 36 -1.88 -27.63 -9.88
CA ALA A 36 -2.03 -26.57 -8.89
C ALA A 36 -1.11 -25.36 -9.17
N ALA A 37 0.11 -25.61 -9.62
CA ALA A 37 1.05 -24.56 -10.00
C ALA A 37 0.59 -23.80 -11.25
N GLU A 38 0.07 -24.50 -12.27
CA GLU A 38 -0.50 -23.89 -13.47
C GLU A 38 -1.68 -22.99 -13.12
N GLU A 39 -2.61 -23.46 -12.28
CA GLU A 39 -3.76 -22.67 -11.83
C GLU A 39 -3.30 -21.41 -11.08
N SER A 40 -2.30 -21.54 -10.21
CA SER A 40 -1.72 -20.41 -9.49
C SER A 40 -1.11 -19.38 -10.44
N VAL A 41 -0.33 -19.83 -11.43
CA VAL A 41 0.26 -18.94 -12.46
C VAL A 41 -0.82 -18.26 -13.29
N ARG A 42 -1.88 -18.99 -13.65
CA ARG A 42 -3.03 -18.44 -14.37
C ARG A 42 -3.72 -17.34 -13.58
N GLN A 43 -3.93 -17.54 -12.29
CA GLN A 43 -4.51 -16.53 -11.40
C GLN A 43 -3.60 -15.30 -11.26
N ILE A 44 -2.29 -15.50 -11.06
CA ILE A 44 -1.31 -14.41 -11.01
C ILE A 44 -1.34 -13.59 -12.30
N ARG A 45 -1.39 -14.26 -13.46
CA ARG A 45 -1.50 -13.59 -14.76
C ARG A 45 -2.79 -12.79 -14.88
N GLY A 46 -3.90 -13.32 -14.37
CA GLY A 46 -5.18 -12.60 -14.29
C GLY A 46 -5.05 -11.30 -13.49
N HIS A 47 -4.52 -11.39 -12.27
CA HIS A 47 -4.29 -10.21 -11.42
C HIS A 47 -3.31 -9.22 -12.05
N ALA A 48 -2.24 -9.71 -12.69
CA ALA A 48 -1.29 -8.86 -13.39
C ALA A 48 -1.93 -8.07 -14.54
N GLY A 49 -2.93 -8.67 -15.22
CA GLY A 49 -3.70 -8.01 -16.27
C GLY A 49 -4.44 -6.76 -15.78
N ASP A 50 -4.93 -6.77 -14.54
CA ASP A 50 -5.60 -5.62 -13.92
C ASP A 50 -4.62 -4.64 -13.28
N ILE A 51 -3.55 -5.16 -12.64
CA ILE A 51 -2.58 -4.34 -11.90
C ILE A 51 -1.72 -3.51 -12.86
N VAL A 52 -1.19 -4.10 -13.93
CA VAL A 52 -0.22 -3.44 -14.83
C VAL A 52 -0.75 -2.12 -15.41
N PRO A 53 -1.98 -2.05 -15.97
CA PRO A 53 -2.56 -0.79 -16.42
C PRO A 53 -2.69 0.25 -15.30
N GLY A 54 -3.04 -0.19 -14.09
CA GLY A 54 -3.16 0.67 -12.91
C GLY A 54 -1.83 1.29 -12.51
N VAL A 55 -0.75 0.49 -12.41
CA VAL A 55 0.58 1.03 -12.10
C VAL A 55 1.14 1.90 -13.23
N GLU A 56 0.82 1.61 -14.49
CA GLU A 56 1.21 2.49 -15.61
C GLU A 56 0.53 3.86 -15.48
N HIS A 57 -0.77 3.89 -15.17
CA HIS A 57 -1.51 5.12 -14.96
C HIS A 57 -0.98 5.92 -13.75
N ILE A 58 -0.74 5.24 -12.63
CA ILE A 58 -0.16 5.86 -11.42
C ILE A 58 1.22 6.45 -11.72
N ASN A 59 2.07 5.71 -12.45
CA ASN A 59 3.39 6.18 -12.80
C ASN A 59 3.34 7.41 -13.74
N ARG A 60 2.42 7.40 -14.71
CA ARG A 60 2.19 8.55 -15.60
C ARG A 60 1.75 9.79 -14.82
N THR A 61 0.74 9.65 -13.96
CA THR A 61 0.24 10.75 -13.11
C THR A 61 1.29 11.20 -12.10
N GLY A 62 1.97 10.27 -11.45
CA GLY A 62 3.06 10.55 -10.51
C GLY A 62 4.21 11.31 -11.16
N LYS A 63 4.57 10.97 -12.40
CA LYS A 63 5.56 11.72 -13.18
C LYS A 63 5.13 13.17 -13.45
N VAL A 64 3.85 13.39 -13.75
CA VAL A 64 3.29 14.74 -13.91
C VAL A 64 3.36 15.51 -12.60
N VAL A 65 2.89 14.92 -11.49
CA VAL A 65 2.93 15.55 -10.16
C VAL A 65 4.37 15.86 -9.76
N ALA A 66 5.30 14.92 -9.92
CA ALA A 66 6.71 15.10 -9.60
C ALA A 66 7.35 16.24 -10.42
N SER A 67 6.96 16.39 -11.69
CA SER A 67 7.42 17.51 -12.53
C SER A 67 6.89 18.87 -12.10
N ALA A 68 5.71 18.91 -11.46
CA ALA A 68 5.10 20.13 -10.94
C ALA A 68 5.59 20.51 -9.53
N LEU A 69 6.16 19.58 -8.76
CA LEU A 69 6.64 19.83 -7.40
C LEU A 69 7.61 21.02 -7.29
N PRO A 70 8.61 21.21 -8.17
CA PRO A 70 9.51 22.37 -8.09
C PRO A 70 8.77 23.70 -8.24
N LEU A 71 7.75 23.76 -9.10
CA LEU A 71 6.93 24.96 -9.26
C LEU A 71 6.10 25.23 -8.02
N LEU A 72 5.44 24.21 -7.47
CA LEU A 72 4.66 24.32 -6.23
C LEU A 72 5.54 24.76 -5.06
N TYR A 73 6.76 24.22 -4.96
CA TYR A 73 7.74 24.60 -3.96
C TYR A 73 8.18 26.06 -4.13
N GLY A 74 8.55 26.48 -5.34
CA GLY A 74 8.92 27.88 -5.61
C GLY A 74 7.77 28.88 -5.40
N PHE A 75 6.52 28.48 -5.67
CA PHE A 75 5.35 29.27 -5.30
C PHE A 75 5.19 29.38 -3.79
N ALA A 76 5.34 28.28 -3.05
CA ALA A 76 5.28 28.27 -1.59
C ALA A 76 6.37 29.16 -0.98
N GLU A 77 7.61 29.07 -1.46
CA GLU A 77 8.72 29.93 -1.02
C GLU A 77 8.42 31.41 -1.24
N ARG A 78 7.87 31.78 -2.40
CA ARG A 78 7.50 33.17 -2.71
C ARG A 78 6.35 33.68 -1.83
N ILE A 79 5.37 32.85 -1.52
CA ILE A 79 4.29 33.20 -0.59
C ILE A 79 4.88 33.43 0.80
N VAL A 80 5.75 32.54 1.28
CA VAL A 80 6.41 32.68 2.59
C VAL A 80 7.30 33.93 2.63
N ALA A 81 8.06 34.21 1.58
CA ALA A 81 8.90 35.41 1.49
C ALA A 81 8.08 36.71 1.46
N GLY A 82 6.89 36.68 0.85
CA GLY A 82 5.97 37.82 0.80
C GLY A 82 5.05 37.95 2.02
N ALA A 83 4.94 36.89 2.84
CA ALA A 83 4.14 36.89 4.04
C ALA A 83 4.87 37.64 5.17
N SER A 84 4.41 38.85 5.48
CA SER A 84 4.75 39.50 6.75
C SER A 84 4.06 38.74 7.88
N THR A 85 4.85 38.12 8.77
CA THR A 85 4.36 37.24 9.85
C THR A 85 3.55 37.97 10.93
N THR A 86 3.45 39.30 10.87
CA THR A 86 2.77 40.08 11.90
C THR A 86 1.96 41.21 11.26
N PRO A 87 0.64 41.06 11.06
CA PRO A 87 -0.20 42.23 10.98
C PRO A 87 -0.10 42.93 12.34
N THR A 88 0.52 44.12 12.39
CA THR A 88 0.48 44.98 13.59
C THR A 88 -0.96 45.43 13.79
N ARG A 89 -1.77 44.58 14.41
CA ARG A 89 -3.11 44.95 14.85
C ARG A 89 -2.95 45.80 16.09
N GLY A 90 -2.98 47.12 15.89
CA GLY A 90 -3.17 48.04 17.00
C GLY A 90 -4.42 47.65 17.79
N PRO A 91 -4.46 47.96 19.11
CA PRO A 91 -5.60 47.62 19.95
C PRO A 91 -6.91 48.07 19.29
N ALA A 92 -7.93 47.20 19.31
CA ALA A 92 -9.22 47.47 18.67
C ALA A 92 -9.77 48.81 19.18
N ARG A 93 -9.77 49.84 18.32
CA ARG A 93 -10.38 51.13 18.64
C ARG A 93 -11.89 51.01 18.46
N PRO A 94 -12.70 51.39 19.45
CA PRO A 94 -14.15 51.48 19.26
C PRO A 94 -14.45 52.53 18.19
N ALA A 95 -15.57 52.38 17.46
CA ALA A 95 -16.02 53.36 16.45
C ALA A 95 -16.22 54.77 17.04
N SER A 96 -16.35 54.88 18.37
CA SER A 96 -16.44 56.14 19.13
C SER A 96 -15.08 56.77 19.49
N GLY A 97 -13.96 56.29 18.94
CA GLY A 97 -12.62 56.82 19.18
C GLY A 97 -12.01 56.35 20.51
N THR A 98 -12.31 57.05 21.61
CA THR A 98 -11.78 56.73 22.95
C THR A 98 -12.90 56.20 23.84
N ARG A 99 -12.74 54.99 24.37
CA ARG A 99 -13.66 54.46 25.39
C ARG A 99 -13.48 55.27 26.68
N ARG A 100 -14.32 56.29 26.89
CA ARG A 100 -14.47 56.93 28.21
C ARG A 100 -15.01 55.86 29.17
N SER A 101 -14.12 55.27 29.96
CA SER A 101 -14.50 54.29 30.96
C SER A 101 -15.17 55.00 32.14
N ARG A 102 -16.48 54.77 32.33
CA ARG A 102 -17.23 55.22 33.51
C ARG A 102 -17.06 54.30 34.72
N LEU A 103 -16.06 53.41 34.73
CA LEU A 103 -15.80 52.50 35.85
C LEU A 103 -15.56 53.24 37.18
N HIS A 104 -15.15 54.52 37.12
CA HIS A 104 -14.96 55.37 38.30
C HIS A 104 -16.21 56.20 38.70
N GLU A 105 -17.26 56.26 37.88
CA GLU A 105 -18.47 57.04 38.20
C GLU A 105 -19.48 56.25 39.06
N THR A 106 -19.37 54.92 39.13
CA THR A 106 -20.32 54.08 39.88
C THR A 106 -19.79 53.64 41.25
N VAL A 107 -18.47 53.74 41.49
CA VAL A 107 -17.85 53.36 42.77
C VAL A 107 -17.29 54.64 43.39
N GLY A 108 -18.02 55.19 44.37
CA GLY A 108 -17.77 56.50 44.97
C GLY A 108 -16.45 56.62 45.74
N TYR A 109 -15.31 56.57 45.02
CA TYR A 109 -14.00 56.84 45.59
C TYR A 109 -13.69 58.34 45.50
N ARG A 110 -13.51 58.99 46.65
CA ARG A 110 -13.08 60.38 46.77
C ARG A 110 -11.56 60.43 46.52
N SER A 111 -11.11 61.15 45.48
CA SER A 111 -9.69 61.46 45.33
C SER A 111 -9.27 62.32 46.52
N ARG A 112 -8.24 61.86 47.24
CA ARG A 112 -7.51 62.69 48.18
C ARG A 112 -6.48 63.53 47.43
#